data_AF-A0A939VP35-F1
#
_entry.id   AF-A0A939VP35-F1
#
_cell.length_a   1.000
_cell.length_b   1.000
_cell.length_c   1.000
_cell.angle_alpha   90.00
_cell.angle_beta   90.00
_cell.angle_gamma   90.00
#
_symmetry.space_group_name_H-M   'P 1'
#
loop_
_entity.id
_entity.type
_entity.pdbx_description
1 polymer ?
#
loop_
_entity_poly.entity_id
_entity_poly.type
_entity_poly.pdbx_seq_one_letter_code
_entity_poly.pdbx_strand_id
1 'polypeptide(L)'
;IPMTSTKYLLLQDFIDKTGGVPDRFEEQIHSLIMHTAARYRCDNDYCERTTQFAEVLFDKLEKLHGLGHAELLILKIAARLHKAGLFINNQSYHEHSGYIIRNTEIPGISVEQRRLAALVARYHRKEPPQLLQAEYAALPVRDREVVNKLAAILRIACALGALAATPGNLRVKIEPGQVTIRLGDDIACFPETMTDMDTAYFRSVYACRIHFA
;
A
#
# COMPACT_ATOMS: atom_id res chain seq x y z
N ILE A 1 28.23 26.72 -11.92
CA ILE A 1 27.16 26.38 -12.89
C ILE A 1 26.92 24.88 -12.72
N PRO A 2 25.71 24.41 -12.38
CA PRO A 2 25.49 22.97 -12.26
C PRO A 2 25.76 22.30 -13.62
N MET A 3 26.64 21.29 -13.62
CA MET A 3 27.21 20.60 -14.79
C MET A 3 26.24 19.60 -15.47
N THR A 4 24.93 19.77 -15.28
CA THR A 4 23.93 18.81 -15.75
C THR A 4 22.77 19.54 -16.42
N SER A 5 22.70 19.40 -17.74
CA SER A 5 21.58 19.87 -18.55
C SER A 5 20.30 19.09 -18.19
N THR A 6 19.13 19.74 -18.28
CA THR A 6 17.81 19.10 -18.15
C THR A 6 17.68 17.84 -19.01
N LYS A 7 18.36 17.80 -20.17
CA LYS A 7 18.44 16.63 -21.04
C LYS A 7 19.14 15.43 -20.37
N TYR A 8 20.24 15.67 -19.67
CA TYR A 8 20.97 14.63 -18.93
C TYR A 8 20.15 14.11 -17.74
N LEU A 9 19.45 15.02 -17.05
CA LEU A 9 18.54 14.66 -15.97
C LEU A 9 17.39 13.77 -16.44
N LEU A 10 16.79 14.07 -17.60
CA LEU A 10 15.74 13.24 -18.20
C LEU A 10 16.27 11.89 -18.73
N LEU A 11 17.49 11.84 -19.25
CA LEU A 11 18.13 10.60 -19.69
C LEU A 11 18.47 9.68 -18.52
N GLN A 12 18.99 10.23 -17.41
CA GLN A 12 19.17 9.46 -16.17
C GLN A 12 17.83 8.98 -15.62
N ASP A 13 16.81 9.84 -15.58
CA ASP A 13 15.46 9.47 -15.12
C ASP A 13 14.86 8.32 -15.95
N PHE A 14 15.14 8.30 -17.26
CA PHE A 14 14.73 7.20 -18.14
C PHE A 14 15.49 5.91 -17.84
N ILE A 15 16.81 5.99 -17.66
CA ILE A 15 17.67 4.85 -17.34
C ILE A 15 17.28 4.24 -15.99
N ASP A 16 17.06 5.06 -14.97
CA ASP A 16 16.70 4.65 -13.61
C ASP A 16 15.31 3.96 -13.58
N LYS A 17 14.34 4.50 -14.34
CA LYS A 17 13.02 3.88 -14.53
C LYS A 17 13.08 2.49 -15.17
N THR A 18 14.03 2.24 -16.06
CA THR A 18 14.25 0.90 -16.65
C THR A 18 15.10 -0.03 -15.78
N GLY A 19 15.95 0.52 -14.90
CA GLY A 19 16.92 -0.23 -14.11
C GLY A 19 16.45 -0.69 -12.73
N GLY A 20 15.25 -0.27 -12.28
CA GLY A 20 14.75 -0.58 -10.94
C GLY A 20 15.55 0.09 -9.82
N VAL A 21 16.26 1.18 -10.14
CA VAL A 21 17.03 1.97 -9.17
C VAL A 21 16.06 2.80 -8.32
N PRO A 22 16.23 2.89 -6.98
CA PRO A 22 15.42 3.75 -6.13
C PRO A 22 15.42 5.20 -6.65
N ASP A 23 14.28 5.88 -6.57
CA ASP A 23 14.21 7.29 -6.98
C ASP A 23 15.19 8.11 -6.12
N ARG A 24 16.10 8.86 -6.76
CA ARG A 24 17.04 9.75 -6.06
C ARG A 24 16.35 10.78 -5.16
N PHE A 25 15.06 11.01 -5.36
CA PHE A 25 14.23 11.91 -4.57
C PHE A 25 13.37 11.16 -3.53
N GLU A 26 13.60 9.87 -3.29
CA GLU A 26 12.79 9.05 -2.37
C GLU A 26 12.68 9.67 -0.98
N GLU A 27 13.77 10.18 -0.40
CA GLU A 27 13.75 10.87 0.90
C GLU A 27 12.85 12.12 0.90
N GLN A 28 12.89 12.89 -0.20
CA GLN A 28 12.09 14.11 -0.36
C GLN A 28 10.63 13.77 -0.55
N ILE A 29 10.32 12.75 -1.37
CA ILE A 29 8.96 12.24 -1.56
C ILE A 29 8.42 11.72 -0.23
N HIS A 30 9.22 10.98 0.54
CA HIS A 30 8.86 10.51 1.87
C HIS A 30 8.53 11.68 2.81
N SER A 31 9.36 12.72 2.86
CA SER A 31 9.10 13.93 3.65
C SER A 31 7.77 14.60 3.26
N LEU A 32 7.46 14.68 1.96
CA LEU A 32 6.20 15.25 1.46
C LEU A 32 4.97 14.40 1.82
N ILE A 33 5.10 13.07 1.77
CA ILE A 33 4.07 12.14 2.24
C ILE A 33 3.83 12.37 3.75
N MET A 34 4.89 12.52 4.53
CA MET A 34 4.81 12.76 5.97
C MET A 34 4.16 14.10 6.31
N HIS A 35 4.50 15.17 5.59
CA HIS A 35 3.84 16.47 5.74
C HIS A 35 2.34 16.38 5.42
N THR A 36 1.99 15.63 4.36
CA THR A 36 0.58 15.35 4.02
C THR A 36 -0.11 14.55 5.12
N ALA A 37 0.57 13.55 5.67
CA ALA A 37 0.04 12.74 6.77
C ALA A 37 -0.25 13.59 8.01
N ALA A 38 0.68 14.48 8.41
CA ALA A 38 0.49 15.39 9.52
C ALA A 38 -0.71 16.33 9.31
N ARG A 39 -0.87 16.88 8.10
CA ARG A 39 -2.02 17.72 7.73
C ARG A 39 -3.36 17.03 7.98
N TYR A 40 -3.45 15.72 7.73
CA TYR A 40 -4.66 14.92 7.90
C TYR A 40 -4.64 14.01 9.14
N ARG A 41 -3.77 14.30 10.13
CA ARG A 41 -3.64 13.55 11.40
C ARG A 41 -3.38 12.05 11.25
N CYS A 42 -2.70 11.69 10.16
CA CYS A 42 -2.23 10.33 9.88
C CYS A 42 -0.78 10.10 10.34
N ASP A 43 -0.16 11.08 10.99
CA ASP A 43 1.16 11.01 11.61
C ASP A 43 1.16 10.29 12.97
N ASN A 44 0.37 9.22 13.08
CA ASN A 44 0.21 8.43 14.30
C ASN A 44 0.87 7.05 14.18
N ASP A 45 1.12 6.42 15.33
CA ASP A 45 1.81 5.13 15.40
C ASP A 45 1.08 4.02 14.64
N TYR A 46 -0.25 4.05 14.58
CA TYR A 46 -1.01 3.02 13.86
C TYR A 46 -0.75 3.08 12.35
N CYS A 47 -0.78 4.29 11.76
CA CYS A 47 -0.49 4.47 10.33
C CYS A 47 0.99 4.16 10.03
N GLU A 48 1.89 4.50 10.96
CA GLU A 48 3.31 4.17 10.86
C GLU A 48 3.53 2.66 10.81
N ARG A 49 3.04 1.93 11.81
CA ARG A 49 3.17 0.47 11.85
C ARG A 49 2.52 -0.20 10.65
N THR A 50 1.34 0.25 10.23
CA THR A 50 0.67 -0.27 9.04
C THR A 50 1.54 -0.10 7.80
N THR A 51 2.20 1.06 7.65
CA THR A 51 3.13 1.32 6.54
C THR A 51 4.32 0.37 6.59
N GLN A 52 4.94 0.20 7.76
CA GLN A 52 6.06 -0.73 7.95
C GLN A 52 5.66 -2.20 7.65
N PHE A 53 4.48 -2.64 8.09
CA PHE A 53 3.97 -3.97 7.76
C PHE A 53 3.70 -4.11 6.26
N ALA A 54 3.15 -3.09 5.61
CA ALA A 54 2.87 -3.11 4.18
C ALA A 54 4.17 -3.24 3.36
N GLU A 55 5.22 -2.51 3.73
CA GLU A 55 6.54 -2.59 3.10
C GLU A 55 7.15 -4.01 3.26
N VAL A 56 7.20 -4.53 4.50
CA VAL A 56 7.78 -5.86 4.74
C VAL A 56 6.96 -6.97 4.07
N LEU A 57 5.63 -6.85 4.02
CA LEU A 57 4.79 -7.80 3.30
C LEU A 57 4.99 -7.71 1.79
N PHE A 58 5.16 -6.52 1.22
CA PHE A 58 5.48 -6.35 -0.19
C PHE A 58 6.76 -7.13 -0.52
N ASP A 59 7.85 -6.86 0.19
CA ASP A 59 9.12 -7.55 -0.06
C ASP A 59 9.00 -9.08 0.09
N LYS A 60 8.32 -9.56 1.14
CA LYS A 60 8.17 -11.00 1.39
C LYS A 60 7.22 -11.70 0.42
N LEU A 61 6.32 -10.97 -0.24
CA LEU A 61 5.34 -11.51 -1.18
C LEU A 61 5.70 -11.23 -2.64
N GLU A 62 6.92 -10.76 -2.93
CA GLU A 62 7.40 -10.43 -4.27
C GLU A 62 7.09 -11.52 -5.30
N LYS A 63 7.32 -12.79 -4.92
CA LYS A 63 7.05 -13.97 -5.77
C LYS A 63 5.57 -14.14 -6.16
N LEU A 64 4.64 -13.57 -5.40
CA LEU A 64 3.21 -13.62 -5.69
C LEU A 64 2.73 -12.42 -6.50
N HIS A 65 3.19 -11.21 -6.17
CA HIS A 65 2.68 -10.00 -6.81
C HIS A 65 3.47 -9.57 -8.04
N GLY A 66 4.79 -9.80 -8.08
CA GLY A 66 5.66 -9.45 -9.22
C GLY A 66 5.65 -7.96 -9.57
N LEU A 67 5.56 -7.09 -8.55
CA LEU A 67 5.50 -5.64 -8.69
C LEU A 67 6.83 -5.02 -8.26
N GLY A 68 7.16 -3.82 -8.73
CA GLY A 68 8.44 -3.17 -8.50
C GLY A 68 8.37 -1.94 -7.58
N HIS A 69 9.44 -1.16 -7.59
CA HIS A 69 9.61 0.02 -6.74
C HIS A 69 8.52 1.09 -6.97
N ALA A 70 8.05 1.26 -8.21
CA ALA A 70 6.98 2.20 -8.53
C ALA A 70 5.65 1.85 -7.82
N GLU A 71 5.31 0.56 -7.73
CA GLU A 71 4.13 0.09 -7.01
C GLU A 71 4.33 0.09 -5.48
N LEU A 72 5.56 -0.13 -5.01
CA LEU A 72 5.88 0.05 -3.59
C LEU A 72 5.61 1.48 -3.13
N LEU A 73 5.97 2.49 -3.94
CA LEU A 73 5.66 3.89 -3.64
C LEU A 73 4.14 4.12 -3.52
N ILE A 74 3.35 3.54 -4.42
CA ILE A 74 1.88 3.60 -4.38
C ILE A 74 1.35 2.99 -3.06
N LEU A 75 1.89 1.83 -2.66
CA LEU A 75 1.52 1.17 -1.42
C LEU A 75 1.90 2.01 -0.20
N LYS A 76 3.10 2.61 -0.16
CA LYS A 76 3.56 3.49 0.93
C LYS A 76 2.64 4.69 1.12
N ILE A 77 2.26 5.37 0.03
CA ILE A 77 1.33 6.50 0.07
C ILE A 77 -0.02 6.04 0.63
N ALA A 78 -0.57 4.95 0.09
CA ALA A 78 -1.86 4.43 0.51
C ALA A 78 -1.84 4.00 1.99
N ALA A 79 -0.82 3.26 2.42
CA ALA A 79 -0.66 2.79 3.78
C ALA A 79 -0.47 3.94 4.77
N ARG A 80 0.26 4.99 4.41
CA ARG A 80 0.45 6.14 5.29
C ARG A 80 -0.81 6.99 5.42
N LEU A 81 -1.64 7.08 4.37
CA LEU A 81 -2.79 7.97 4.29
C LEU A 81 -4.16 7.27 4.36
N HIS A 82 -4.22 5.95 4.59
CA HIS A 82 -5.46 5.17 4.54
C HIS A 82 -6.55 5.64 5.53
N LYS A 83 -6.16 6.38 6.58
CA LYS A 83 -7.07 6.97 7.58
C LYS A 83 -7.31 8.48 7.42
N ALA A 84 -6.81 9.10 6.36
CA ALA A 84 -6.97 10.55 6.14
C ALA A 84 -8.43 10.99 6.14
N GLY A 85 -9.35 10.13 5.69
CA GLY A 85 -10.78 10.39 5.70
C GLY A 85 -11.40 10.59 7.08
N LEU A 86 -10.74 10.14 8.16
CA LEU A 86 -11.18 10.42 9.54
C LEU A 86 -11.13 11.91 9.88
N PHE A 87 -10.32 12.68 9.15
CA PHE A 87 -10.33 14.14 9.23
C PHE A 87 -11.68 14.75 8.80
N ILE A 88 -12.42 14.06 7.93
CA ILE A 88 -13.75 14.48 7.45
C ILE A 88 -14.84 13.84 8.31
N ASN A 89 -14.89 12.51 8.34
CA ASN A 89 -15.91 11.76 9.07
C ASN A 89 -15.47 10.30 9.29
N ASN A 90 -15.90 9.70 10.40
CA ASN A 90 -15.77 8.27 10.65
C ASN A 90 -16.63 7.42 9.70
N GLN A 91 -17.82 7.89 9.34
CA GLN A 91 -18.67 7.18 8.39
C GLN A 91 -18.01 7.19 7.01
N SER A 92 -17.88 6.01 6.42
CA SER A 92 -17.23 5.83 5.11
C SER A 92 -15.83 6.46 4.97
N TYR A 93 -15.05 6.55 6.06
CA TYR A 93 -13.73 7.18 6.03
C TYR A 93 -12.78 6.65 4.94
N HIS A 94 -12.83 5.37 4.59
CA HIS A 94 -12.07 4.79 3.48
C HIS A 94 -12.33 5.50 2.12
N GLU A 95 -13.56 5.88 1.82
CA GLU A 95 -13.92 6.65 0.63
C GLU A 95 -13.38 8.08 0.70
N HIS A 96 -13.48 8.69 1.88
CA HIS A 96 -12.93 10.02 2.16
C HIS A 96 -11.40 10.03 2.08
N SER A 97 -10.72 8.98 2.54
CA SER A 97 -9.26 8.82 2.38
C SER A 97 -8.88 8.77 0.91
N GLY A 98 -9.58 7.95 0.11
CA GLY A 98 -9.37 7.91 -1.34
C GLY A 98 -9.62 9.27 -2.00
N TYR A 99 -10.68 9.99 -1.60
CA TYR A 99 -10.97 11.33 -2.08
C TYR A 99 -9.85 12.33 -1.72
N ILE A 100 -9.37 12.33 -0.48
CA ILE A 100 -8.30 13.22 -0.02
C ILE A 100 -7.01 12.93 -0.80
N ILE A 101 -6.57 11.67 -0.85
CA ILE A 101 -5.33 11.29 -1.54
C ILE A 101 -5.39 11.69 -3.02
N ARG A 102 -6.51 11.43 -3.69
CA ARG A 102 -6.69 11.77 -5.11
C ARG A 102 -6.54 13.27 -5.38
N ASN A 103 -7.09 14.11 -4.50
CA ASN A 103 -7.16 15.55 -4.70
C ASN A 103 -6.04 16.33 -4.00
N THR A 104 -5.14 15.66 -3.27
CA THR A 104 -4.02 16.30 -2.59
C THR A 104 -2.77 16.17 -3.45
N GLU A 105 -2.20 17.28 -3.91
CA GLU A 105 -0.96 17.23 -4.67
C GLU A 105 0.22 16.91 -3.76
N ILE A 106 0.96 15.87 -4.12
CA ILE A 106 2.20 15.49 -3.47
C ILE A 106 3.29 15.58 -4.55
N PRO A 107 4.16 16.60 -4.52
CA PRO A 107 5.20 16.77 -5.52
C PRO A 107 6.07 15.51 -5.66
N GLY A 108 6.48 15.19 -6.90
CA GLY A 108 7.24 13.98 -7.20
C GLY A 108 6.37 12.73 -7.44
N ILE A 109 5.05 12.80 -7.27
CA ILE A 109 4.13 11.69 -7.55
C ILE A 109 3.26 12.04 -8.76
N SER A 110 3.22 11.14 -9.75
CA SER A 110 2.38 11.33 -10.94
C SER A 110 0.89 11.25 -10.60
N VAL A 111 0.06 11.88 -11.45
CA VAL A 111 -1.41 11.83 -11.30
C VAL A 111 -1.92 10.38 -11.28
N GLU A 112 -1.36 9.51 -12.13
CA GLU A 112 -1.73 8.10 -12.19
C GLU A 112 -1.32 7.35 -10.91
N GLN A 113 -0.08 7.49 -10.43
CA GLN A 113 0.34 6.88 -9.16
C GLN A 113 -0.53 7.33 -7.99
N ARG A 114 -0.85 8.63 -7.92
CA ARG A 114 -1.74 9.18 -6.90
C ARG A 114 -3.16 8.63 -7.01
N ARG A 115 -3.67 8.44 -8.22
CA ARG A 115 -4.98 7.83 -8.48
C ARG A 115 -5.00 6.37 -8.01
N LEU A 116 -3.96 5.60 -8.30
CA LEU A 116 -3.83 4.21 -7.83
C LEU A 116 -3.72 4.16 -6.30
N ALA A 117 -2.91 5.03 -5.69
CA ALA A 117 -2.78 5.10 -4.23
C ALA A 117 -4.10 5.45 -3.54
N ALA A 118 -4.87 6.36 -4.13
CA ALA A 118 -6.22 6.70 -3.66
C ALA A 118 -7.18 5.50 -3.69
N LEU A 119 -7.14 4.70 -4.76
CA LEU A 119 -7.98 3.50 -4.87
C LEU A 119 -7.51 2.39 -3.92
N VAL A 120 -6.20 2.17 -3.78
CA VAL A 120 -5.64 1.22 -2.79
C VAL A 120 -6.08 1.60 -1.38
N ALA A 121 -5.98 2.89 -1.03
CA ALA A 121 -6.48 3.41 0.24
C ALA A 121 -8.01 3.35 0.37
N ARG A 122 -8.78 3.48 -0.72
CA ARG A 122 -10.24 3.28 -0.70
C ARG A 122 -10.62 1.84 -0.36
N TYR A 123 -9.87 0.87 -0.89
CA TYR A 123 -10.18 -0.57 -0.77
C TYR A 123 -9.45 -1.28 0.38
N HIS A 124 -8.78 -0.54 1.27
CA HIS A 124 -8.10 -1.11 2.45
C HIS A 124 -9.05 -1.74 3.48
N ARG A 125 -10.37 -1.59 3.31
CA ARG A 125 -11.39 -2.23 4.16
C ARG A 125 -12.74 -2.29 3.44
N LYS A 126 -13.68 -3.04 4.01
CA LYS A 126 -15.05 -3.22 3.49
C LYS A 126 -15.03 -3.84 2.08
N GLU A 127 -15.77 -3.25 1.15
CA GLU A 127 -16.02 -3.79 -0.18
C GLU A 127 -14.73 -3.84 -1.02
N PRO A 128 -14.47 -4.96 -1.70
CA PRO A 128 -13.37 -5.06 -2.65
C PRO A 128 -13.67 -4.24 -3.92
N PRO A 129 -12.67 -4.00 -4.79
CA PRO A 129 -12.87 -3.34 -6.08
C PRO A 129 -13.88 -4.08 -6.95
N GLN A 130 -14.87 -3.36 -7.50
CA GLN A 130 -15.93 -3.93 -8.33
C GLN A 130 -16.11 -3.14 -9.63
N LEU A 131 -16.45 -3.81 -10.73
CA LEU A 131 -16.67 -3.16 -12.03
C LEU A 131 -17.87 -2.21 -12.06
N LEU A 132 -18.77 -2.28 -11.08
CA LEU A 132 -19.85 -1.31 -10.93
C LEU A 132 -19.34 0.07 -10.48
N GLN A 133 -18.15 0.14 -9.88
CA GLN A 133 -17.56 1.37 -9.40
C GLN A 133 -16.79 2.05 -10.54
N ALA A 134 -17.36 3.14 -11.07
CA ALA A 134 -16.88 3.81 -12.28
C ALA A 134 -15.38 4.17 -12.24
N GLU A 135 -14.87 4.67 -11.11
CA GLU A 135 -13.46 5.06 -10.98
C GLU A 135 -12.49 3.90 -11.20
N TYR A 136 -12.85 2.71 -10.70
CA TYR A 136 -12.09 1.47 -10.85
C TYR A 136 -12.32 0.81 -12.20
N ALA A 137 -13.56 0.81 -12.71
CA ALA A 137 -13.89 0.27 -14.02
C ALA A 137 -13.17 1.01 -15.16
N ALA A 138 -12.90 2.31 -14.98
CA ALA A 138 -12.17 3.14 -15.94
C ALA A 138 -10.66 2.88 -15.96
N LEU A 139 -10.11 2.04 -15.07
CA LEU A 139 -8.70 1.71 -15.07
C LEU A 139 -8.34 0.69 -16.15
N PRO A 140 -7.16 0.81 -16.78
CA PRO A 140 -6.55 -0.27 -17.55
C PRO A 140 -6.51 -1.58 -16.77
N VAL A 141 -6.52 -2.73 -17.46
CA VAL A 141 -6.47 -4.05 -16.83
C VAL A 141 -5.26 -4.17 -15.89
N ARG A 142 -4.08 -3.73 -16.34
CA ARG A 142 -2.84 -3.72 -15.56
C ARG A 142 -3.00 -2.94 -14.24
N ASP A 143 -3.59 -1.75 -14.32
CA ASP A 143 -3.76 -0.89 -13.14
C ASP A 143 -4.79 -1.46 -12.16
N ARG A 144 -5.83 -2.14 -12.68
CA ARG A 144 -6.76 -2.90 -11.85
C ARG A 144 -6.02 -4.02 -11.11
N GLU A 145 -5.14 -4.76 -11.76
CA GLU A 145 -4.34 -5.80 -11.11
C GLU A 145 -3.44 -5.21 -10.00
N VAL A 146 -2.78 -4.07 -10.26
CA VAL A 146 -1.97 -3.36 -9.26
C VAL A 146 -2.83 -2.97 -8.05
N VAL A 147 -3.99 -2.33 -8.27
CA VAL A 147 -4.89 -1.94 -7.18
C VAL A 147 -5.34 -3.16 -6.36
N ASN A 148 -5.71 -4.26 -7.02
CA ASN A 148 -6.14 -5.48 -6.31
C ASN A 148 -5.01 -6.04 -5.43
N LYS A 149 -3.82 -6.22 -6.02
CA LYS A 149 -2.64 -6.76 -5.34
C LYS A 149 -2.24 -5.92 -4.14
N LEU A 150 -2.11 -4.60 -4.32
CA LEU A 150 -1.70 -3.68 -3.26
C LEU A 150 -2.78 -3.54 -2.17
N ALA A 151 -4.07 -3.47 -2.53
CA ALA A 151 -5.14 -3.40 -1.55
C ALA A 151 -5.21 -4.69 -0.71
N ALA A 152 -4.97 -5.86 -1.30
CA ALA A 152 -4.91 -7.12 -0.57
C ALA A 152 -3.74 -7.13 0.43
N ILE A 153 -2.56 -6.64 0.05
CA ILE A 153 -1.42 -6.48 0.97
C ILE A 153 -1.78 -5.50 2.10
N LEU A 154 -2.34 -4.34 1.76
CA LEU A 154 -2.66 -3.30 2.73
C LEU A 154 -3.69 -3.77 3.78
N ARG A 155 -4.69 -4.57 3.38
CA ARG A 155 -5.67 -5.15 4.32
C ARG A 155 -4.99 -6.04 5.36
N ILE A 156 -4.06 -6.89 4.95
CA ILE A 156 -3.28 -7.73 5.87
C ILE A 156 -2.36 -6.87 6.73
N ALA A 157 -1.73 -5.84 6.17
CA ALA A 157 -0.89 -4.91 6.91
C ALA A 157 -1.67 -4.15 8.00
N CYS A 158 -2.90 -3.70 7.70
CA CYS A 158 -3.78 -3.05 8.68
C CYS A 158 -4.14 -3.98 9.85
N ALA A 159 -4.37 -5.26 9.55
CA ALA A 159 -4.63 -6.27 10.58
C ALA A 159 -3.40 -6.51 11.45
N LEU A 160 -2.22 -6.71 10.86
CA LEU A 160 -0.97 -6.89 11.60
C LEU A 160 -0.60 -5.65 12.43
N GLY A 161 -0.79 -4.44 11.89
CA GLY A 161 -0.53 -3.17 12.60
C GLY A 161 -1.46 -2.90 13.78
N ALA A 162 -2.62 -3.59 13.84
CA ALA A 162 -3.52 -3.59 14.99
C ALA A 162 -3.08 -4.59 16.07
N LEU A 163 -2.39 -5.67 15.69
CA LEU A 163 -1.99 -6.77 16.58
C LEU A 163 -0.59 -6.59 17.16
N ALA A 164 0.32 -5.93 16.45
CA ALA A 164 1.71 -5.79 16.88
C ALA A 164 2.31 -4.41 16.67
N ALA A 165 3.35 -4.14 17.46
CA ALA A 165 4.06 -2.88 17.47
C ALA A 165 5.09 -2.73 16.33
N THR A 166 5.61 -3.83 15.78
CA THR A 166 6.69 -3.79 14.77
C THR A 166 6.68 -5.05 13.90
N PRO A 167 7.13 -4.97 12.62
CA PRO A 167 7.28 -6.14 11.76
C PRO A 167 8.56 -6.95 12.02
N GLY A 168 9.40 -6.61 13.00
CA GLY A 168 10.75 -7.17 13.16
C GLY A 168 10.85 -8.71 13.16
N ASN A 169 9.84 -9.41 13.67
CA ASN A 169 9.79 -10.88 13.71
C ASN A 169 8.79 -11.49 12.72
N LEU A 170 8.38 -10.74 11.68
CA LEU A 170 7.45 -11.21 10.66
C LEU A 170 8.15 -12.22 9.74
N ARG A 171 7.70 -13.47 9.80
CA ARG A 171 8.12 -14.55 8.88
C ARG A 171 6.95 -14.89 7.96
N VAL A 172 7.24 -14.96 6.67
CA VAL A 172 6.27 -15.35 5.65
C VAL A 172 6.83 -16.57 4.94
N LYS A 173 6.06 -17.64 4.91
CA LYS A 173 6.35 -18.86 4.16
C LYS A 173 5.32 -19.00 3.05
N ILE A 174 5.79 -19.05 1.81
CA ILE A 174 4.93 -19.24 0.63
C ILE A 174 5.01 -20.72 0.22
N GLU A 175 3.86 -21.36 0.19
CA GLU A 175 3.65 -22.73 -0.27
C GLU A 175 2.58 -22.73 -1.38
N PRO A 176 2.48 -23.80 -2.20
CA PRO A 176 1.46 -23.87 -3.23
C PRO A 176 0.04 -23.68 -2.66
N GLY A 177 -0.62 -22.58 -3.03
CA GLY A 177 -1.98 -22.25 -2.59
C GLY A 177 -2.10 -21.76 -1.14
N GLN A 178 -1.00 -21.57 -0.41
CA GLN A 178 -1.02 -21.13 0.98
C GLN A 178 0.15 -20.18 1.33
N VAL A 179 -0.16 -19.13 2.08
CA VAL A 179 0.82 -18.22 2.68
C VAL A 179 0.68 -18.33 4.19
N THR A 180 1.76 -18.74 4.86
CA THR A 180 1.81 -18.80 6.32
C THR A 180 2.53 -17.57 6.86
N ILE A 181 1.86 -16.79 7.69
CA ILE A 181 2.40 -15.59 8.33
C ILE A 181 2.59 -15.90 9.83
N ARG A 182 3.82 -15.69 10.32
CA ARG A 182 4.17 -15.83 11.74
C ARG A 182 4.73 -14.53 12.28
N LEU A 183 4.38 -14.19 13.51
CA LEU A 183 4.77 -12.94 14.15
C LEU A 183 5.29 -13.19 15.57
N GLY A 184 6.61 -13.31 15.72
CA GLY A 184 7.24 -13.56 17.02
C GLY A 184 6.86 -14.90 17.67
N ASP A 185 7.20 -15.04 18.96
CA ASP A 185 6.94 -16.24 19.77
C ASP A 185 5.65 -16.14 20.62
N ASP A 186 5.02 -14.96 20.66
CA ASP A 186 3.75 -14.72 21.36
C ASP A 186 2.55 -15.09 20.46
N ILE A 187 2.23 -16.38 20.41
CA ILE A 187 1.15 -16.97 19.59
C ILE A 187 -0.27 -16.59 20.09
N ALA A 188 -0.39 -15.73 21.10
CA ALA A 188 -1.70 -15.40 21.66
C ALA A 188 -2.32 -14.18 20.95
N CYS A 189 -3.35 -14.47 20.15
CA CYS A 189 -4.39 -13.55 19.66
C CYS A 189 -4.20 -13.00 18.25
N PHE A 190 -4.16 -13.88 17.24
CA PHE A 190 -4.94 -13.58 16.04
C PHE A 190 -6.39 -13.90 16.39
N PRO A 191 -7.26 -12.90 16.65
CA PRO A 191 -8.65 -13.22 16.90
C PRO A 191 -9.21 -13.89 15.63
N GLU A 192 -10.08 -14.89 15.80
CA GLU A 192 -10.84 -15.51 14.68
C GLU A 192 -11.54 -14.45 13.81
N THR A 193 -11.74 -13.24 14.36
CA THR A 193 -12.28 -12.04 13.73
C THR A 193 -11.31 -11.27 12.84
N MET A 194 -10.10 -11.76 12.54
CA MET A 194 -9.31 -11.22 11.41
C MET A 194 -10.11 -11.52 10.15
N THR A 195 -11.00 -10.58 9.80
CA THR A 195 -12.27 -10.88 9.14
C THR A 195 -12.09 -11.83 7.97
N ASP A 196 -12.89 -12.89 7.91
CA ASP A 196 -12.95 -13.82 6.78
C ASP A 196 -12.94 -13.09 5.42
N MET A 197 -13.45 -11.86 5.38
CA MET A 197 -13.42 -10.98 4.21
C MET A 197 -12.01 -10.57 3.74
N ASP A 198 -11.08 -10.22 4.65
CA ASP A 198 -9.73 -9.79 4.26
C ASP A 198 -8.90 -10.96 3.73
N THR A 199 -9.02 -12.12 4.38
CA THR A 199 -8.36 -13.35 3.95
C THR A 199 -9.02 -13.93 2.69
N ALA A 200 -10.35 -13.85 2.55
CA ALA A 200 -11.05 -14.22 1.32
C ALA A 200 -10.69 -13.30 0.15
N TYR A 201 -10.57 -12.00 0.39
CA TYR A 201 -10.14 -11.07 -0.64
C TYR A 201 -8.70 -11.35 -1.08
N PHE A 202 -7.78 -11.55 -0.14
CA PHE A 202 -6.41 -11.95 -0.46
C PHE A 202 -6.38 -13.25 -1.30
N ARG A 203 -7.19 -14.25 -0.91
CA ARG A 203 -7.33 -15.50 -1.68
C ARG A 203 -7.87 -15.26 -3.08
N SER A 204 -8.83 -14.36 -3.26
CA SER A 204 -9.38 -14.04 -4.57
C SER A 204 -8.35 -13.39 -5.50
N VAL A 205 -7.41 -12.62 -4.94
CA VAL A 205 -6.38 -11.89 -5.70
C VAL A 205 -5.16 -12.76 -6.01
N TYR A 206 -4.67 -13.51 -5.02
CA TYR A 206 -3.41 -14.27 -5.12
C TYR A 206 -3.61 -15.77 -5.32
N ALA A 207 -4.84 -16.27 -5.35
CA ALA A 207 -5.17 -17.69 -5.35
C ALA A 207 -4.55 -18.48 -4.16
N CYS A 208 -4.15 -17.79 -3.09
CA CYS A 208 -3.53 -18.38 -1.90
C CYS A 208 -4.34 -18.09 -0.64
N ARG A 209 -4.50 -19.09 0.23
CA ARG A 209 -5.07 -18.90 1.56
C ARG A 209 -4.02 -18.33 2.50
N ILE A 210 -4.40 -17.39 3.36
CA ILE A 210 -3.53 -16.96 4.46
C ILE A 210 -3.81 -17.83 5.68
N HIS A 211 -2.74 -18.29 6.31
CA HIS A 211 -2.76 -18.96 7.59
C HIS A 211 -1.86 -18.19 8.56
N PHE A 212 -2.40 -17.83 9.73
CA PHE A 212 -1.64 -17.23 10.81
C PHE A 212 -1.19 -18.33 11.77
N ALA A 213 0.11 -18.37 12.05
CA ALA A 213 0.74 -19.44 12.85
C ALA A 213 1.71 -18.88 13.88
#